data_AF-A0A097PNL9-F1
#
_entry.id   AF-A0A097PNL9-F1
#
_cell.length_a   1.000
_cell.length_b   1.000
_cell.length_c   1.000
_cell.angle_alpha   90.00
_cell.angle_beta   90.00
_cell.angle_gamma   90.00
#
_symmetry.space_group_name_H-M   'P 1'
#
loop_
_entity.id
_entity.type
_entity.pdbx_description
1 polymer ?
#
loop_
_entity_poly.entity_id
_entity_poly.type
_entity_poly.pdbx_seq_one_letter_code
_entity_poly.pdbx_strand_id
1 'polypeptide(L)'
;ARIRPGRIIESDKLPADVRKRTMEAVDKCGRRVTVGDVASKAGIKLTEAQRALQALASDTNGFLEVSDEGDVLYVFPKDYRSNLAAKSLRIKFEPLIEKTKSGAEYLIRVTFGTALIASIVIVYTTIIAILTSSSEEDNRGRRGRSFDSGFSFYLNPADLFWYWDPYYYRRRRVRKNGMNFIESVFSFVFGDGDPNEGIEEERWKLIGQYIASNGGVVTAEELAPYLDVENADKTDDDSYILPVLLRFDGQPEVDEQGNILYRFPSLQRTGGRKEYVGRKWNEFVGGVDKFFKEKKWDFSKISNAERAMVAGLGAFNLFGVIVLGTMLK
;
A
#
# COMPACT_ATOMS: atom_id res chain seq x y z
N ALA A 1 34.93 -3.99 -18.60
CA ALA A 1 35.01 -5.13 -17.67
C ALA A 1 33.85 -6.09 -17.97
N ARG A 2 34.10 -7.39 -18.13
CA ARG A 2 33.06 -8.41 -18.43
C ARG A 2 32.09 -8.52 -17.25
N ILE A 3 30.81 -8.30 -17.49
CA ILE A 3 29.72 -8.48 -16.53
C ILE A 3 29.61 -9.98 -16.24
N ARG A 4 29.99 -10.41 -15.03
CA ARG A 4 29.73 -11.78 -14.55
C ARG A 4 28.42 -11.74 -13.74
N PRO A 5 27.31 -12.34 -14.22
CA PRO A 5 26.08 -12.41 -13.45
C PRO A 5 26.30 -13.24 -12.17
N GLY A 6 25.79 -12.76 -11.03
CA GLY A 6 25.83 -13.50 -9.76
C GLY A 6 26.90 -13.08 -8.74
N ARG A 7 27.57 -11.94 -8.91
CA ARG A 7 28.40 -11.37 -7.83
C ARG A 7 27.49 -10.73 -6.78
N ILE A 8 27.72 -11.02 -5.49
CA ILE A 8 27.06 -10.29 -4.39
C ILE A 8 27.43 -8.81 -4.56
N ILE A 9 26.42 -7.99 -4.84
CA ILE A 9 26.58 -6.55 -5.00
C ILE A 9 26.22 -5.84 -3.70
N GLU A 10 26.74 -4.64 -3.47
CA GLU A 10 26.49 -3.91 -2.22
C GLU A 10 25.00 -3.57 -2.06
N SER A 11 24.32 -3.33 -3.18
CA SER A 11 22.89 -3.06 -3.24
C SER A 11 22.02 -4.23 -2.76
N ASP A 12 22.51 -5.48 -2.80
CA ASP A 12 21.77 -6.66 -2.32
C ASP A 12 21.73 -6.73 -0.78
N LYS A 13 22.64 -6.03 -0.09
CA LYS A 13 22.69 -5.96 1.38
C LYS A 13 21.67 -4.97 1.95
N LEU A 14 21.13 -4.08 1.10
CA LEU A 14 20.13 -3.10 1.50
C LEU A 14 18.75 -3.75 1.65
N PRO A 15 17.92 -3.26 2.59
CA PRO A 15 16.49 -3.54 2.58
C PRO A 15 15.87 -3.16 1.23
N ALA A 16 14.99 -4.02 0.71
CA ALA A 16 14.33 -3.85 -0.58
C ALA A 16 13.61 -2.50 -0.70
N ASP A 17 12.84 -2.14 0.32
CA ASP A 17 12.08 -0.89 0.37
C ASP A 17 13.00 0.34 0.29
N VAL A 18 14.04 0.38 1.15
CA VAL A 18 15.03 1.47 1.14
C VAL A 18 15.66 1.62 -0.25
N ARG A 19 16.12 0.52 -0.85
CA ARG A 19 16.71 0.54 -2.20
C ARG A 19 15.74 1.08 -3.24
N LYS A 20 14.49 0.60 -3.25
CA LYS A 20 13.45 1.01 -4.21
C LYS A 20 13.12 2.49 -4.07
N ARG A 21 12.89 2.96 -2.84
CA ARG A 21 12.60 4.37 -2.54
C ARG A 21 13.77 5.28 -2.89
N THR A 22 15.00 4.86 -2.62
CA THR A 22 16.19 5.60 -3.05
C THR A 22 16.26 5.72 -4.57
N MET A 23 16.07 4.63 -5.32
CA MET A 23 16.08 4.69 -6.80
C MET A 23 14.94 5.57 -7.34
N GLU A 24 13.75 5.54 -6.74
CA GLU A 24 12.65 6.43 -7.12
C GLU A 24 12.95 7.90 -6.85
N ALA A 25 13.58 8.21 -5.71
CA ALA A 25 14.02 9.56 -5.39
C ALA A 25 15.12 10.05 -6.36
N VAL A 26 16.11 9.21 -6.65
CA VAL A 26 17.19 9.50 -7.62
C VAL A 26 16.60 9.88 -8.99
N ASP A 27 15.62 9.11 -9.48
CA ASP A 27 14.98 9.39 -10.76
C ASP A 27 14.18 10.70 -10.75
N LYS A 28 13.43 10.96 -9.68
CA LYS A 28 12.64 12.20 -9.51
C LYS A 28 13.53 13.45 -9.41
N CYS A 29 14.73 13.30 -8.87
CA CYS A 29 15.70 14.38 -8.72
C CYS A 29 16.68 14.48 -9.92
N GLY A 30 16.37 13.84 -11.05
CA GLY A 30 17.14 14.01 -12.28
C GLY A 30 18.47 13.26 -12.32
N ARG A 31 18.68 12.28 -11.44
CA ARG A 31 19.87 11.40 -11.35
C ARG A 31 21.16 12.09 -10.94
N ARG A 32 21.11 13.34 -10.50
CA ARG A 32 22.22 14.08 -9.89
C ARG A 32 21.73 14.61 -8.56
N VAL A 33 22.12 13.92 -7.47
CA VAL A 33 21.44 14.07 -6.17
C VAL A 33 22.41 14.18 -5.02
N THR A 34 22.03 14.91 -3.98
CA THR A 34 22.67 14.84 -2.66
C THR A 34 22.03 13.75 -1.80
N VAL A 35 22.65 13.47 -0.65
CA VAL A 35 22.03 12.62 0.39
C VAL A 35 20.73 13.24 0.91
N GLY A 36 20.69 14.58 1.04
CA GLY A 36 19.51 15.34 1.47
C GLY A 36 18.33 15.24 0.52
N ASP A 37 18.59 15.36 -0.79
CA ASP A 37 17.58 15.20 -1.85
C ASP A 37 16.89 13.84 -1.74
N VAL A 38 17.69 12.79 -1.52
CA VAL A 38 17.17 11.43 -1.42
C VAL A 38 16.45 11.21 -0.11
N ALA A 39 17.02 11.62 1.03
CA ALA A 39 16.38 11.44 2.32
C ALA A 39 15.02 12.16 2.40
N SER A 40 14.96 13.42 1.97
CA SER A 40 13.72 14.21 1.95
C SER A 40 12.68 13.63 0.99
N LYS A 41 13.07 13.27 -0.24
CA LYS A 41 12.14 12.77 -1.26
C LYS A 41 11.70 11.34 -1.03
N ALA A 42 12.59 10.49 -0.50
CA ALA A 42 12.28 9.11 -0.18
C ALA A 42 11.62 8.97 1.20
N GLY A 43 11.79 9.91 2.14
CA GLY A 43 11.31 9.82 3.52
C GLY A 43 12.07 8.78 4.35
N ILE A 44 13.36 8.58 4.09
CA ILE A 44 14.22 7.60 4.77
C ILE A 44 15.29 8.32 5.62
N LYS A 45 15.94 7.60 6.54
CA LYS A 45 17.01 8.18 7.37
C LYS A 45 18.18 8.64 6.49
N LEU A 46 18.87 9.71 6.88
CA LEU A 46 20.04 10.18 6.13
C LEU A 46 21.13 9.11 6.00
N THR A 47 21.38 8.35 7.08
CA THR A 47 22.36 7.26 7.07
C THR A 47 21.98 6.13 6.11
N GLU A 48 20.68 5.83 6.00
CA GLU A 48 20.15 4.85 5.04
C GLU A 48 20.27 5.38 3.61
N ALA A 49 19.93 6.65 3.37
CA ALA A 49 20.07 7.30 2.08
C ALA A 49 21.52 7.31 1.61
N GLN A 50 22.45 7.68 2.49
CA GLN A 50 23.88 7.71 2.18
C GLN A 50 24.41 6.32 1.83
N ARG A 51 24.11 5.32 2.68
CA ARG A 51 24.52 3.93 2.43
C ARG A 51 23.94 3.40 1.13
N ALA A 52 22.66 3.70 0.85
CA ALA A 52 21.99 3.27 -0.37
C ALA A 52 22.60 3.91 -1.61
N LEU A 53 22.89 5.22 -1.58
CA LEU A 53 23.53 5.93 -2.68
C LEU A 53 24.94 5.41 -2.97
N GLN A 54 25.74 5.16 -1.94
CA GLN A 54 27.09 4.59 -2.10
C GLN A 54 27.04 3.18 -2.71
N ALA A 55 26.14 2.32 -2.22
CA ALA A 55 25.95 0.99 -2.76
C ALA A 55 25.50 1.03 -4.23
N LEU A 56 24.50 1.86 -4.54
CA LEU A 56 24.01 2.03 -5.91
C LEU A 56 25.10 2.60 -6.83
N ALA A 57 25.86 3.60 -6.41
CA ALA A 57 26.89 4.22 -7.23
C ALA A 57 28.02 3.23 -7.55
N SER A 58 28.47 2.48 -6.54
CA SER A 58 29.45 1.39 -6.68
C SER A 58 28.99 0.33 -7.69
N ASP A 59 27.71 -0.02 -7.65
CA ASP A 59 27.16 -1.08 -8.48
C ASP A 59 26.73 -0.62 -9.88
N THR A 60 26.54 0.69 -10.12
CA THR A 60 25.88 1.19 -11.34
C THR A 60 26.69 2.16 -12.20
N ASN A 61 28.02 2.15 -12.08
CA ASN A 61 28.91 3.13 -12.73
C ASN A 61 28.52 4.58 -12.39
N GLY A 62 27.93 4.79 -11.22
CA GLY A 62 27.70 6.12 -10.69
C GLY A 62 29.02 6.72 -10.24
N PHE A 63 29.13 8.04 -10.30
CA PHE A 63 30.33 8.76 -9.88
C PHE A 63 29.95 9.93 -8.96
N LEU A 64 30.96 10.40 -8.23
CA LEU A 64 30.84 11.56 -7.36
C LEU A 64 31.32 12.81 -8.09
N GLU A 65 30.55 13.88 -7.96
CA GLU A 65 30.88 15.21 -8.42
C GLU A 65 30.80 16.15 -7.22
N VAL A 66 31.63 17.20 -7.20
CA VAL A 66 31.53 18.25 -6.17
C VAL A 66 30.89 19.46 -6.81
N SER A 67 29.83 19.98 -6.19
CA SER A 67 29.18 21.23 -6.58
C SER A 67 30.12 22.42 -6.40
N ASP A 68 29.83 23.53 -7.08
CA ASP A 68 30.54 24.81 -6.90
C ASP A 68 30.47 25.31 -5.44
N GLU A 69 29.49 24.81 -4.68
CA GLU A 69 29.24 25.14 -3.27
C GLU A 69 29.95 24.18 -2.30
N GLY A 70 30.67 23.18 -2.80
CA GLY A 70 31.39 22.19 -2.00
C GLY A 70 30.57 20.95 -1.62
N ASP A 71 29.32 20.84 -2.08
CA ASP A 71 28.46 19.69 -1.79
C ASP A 71 28.80 18.46 -2.65
N VAL A 72 28.74 17.26 -2.06
CA VAL A 72 28.98 16.00 -2.77
C VAL A 72 27.70 15.54 -3.48
N LEU A 73 27.79 15.37 -4.79
CA LEU A 73 26.72 14.93 -5.68
C LEU A 73 26.96 13.51 -6.18
N TYR A 74 25.94 12.68 -6.10
CA TYR A 74 25.92 11.36 -6.71
C TYR A 74 25.26 11.47 -8.09
N VAL A 75 26.02 11.16 -9.14
CA VAL A 75 25.56 11.21 -10.52
C VAL A 75 25.39 9.79 -11.06
N PHE A 76 24.17 9.49 -11.53
CA PHE A 76 23.81 8.19 -12.08
C PHE A 76 23.55 8.26 -13.59
N PRO A 77 24.08 7.30 -14.37
CA PRO A 77 23.81 7.23 -15.81
C PRO A 77 22.35 6.85 -16.07
N LYS A 78 21.81 7.13 -17.27
CA LYS A 78 20.38 6.90 -17.58
C LYS A 78 19.96 5.42 -17.48
N ASP A 79 20.91 4.51 -17.69
CA ASP A 79 20.75 3.06 -17.72
C ASP A 79 21.15 2.37 -16.40
N TYR A 80 21.40 3.13 -15.32
CA TYR A 80 21.86 2.58 -14.03
C TYR A 80 20.97 1.46 -13.48
N ARG A 81 19.63 1.57 -13.60
CA ARG A 81 18.67 0.53 -13.17
C ARG A 81 18.82 -0.77 -13.95
N SER A 82 18.97 -0.68 -15.27
CA SER A 82 19.15 -1.84 -16.14
C SER A 82 20.48 -2.52 -15.86
N ASN A 83 21.55 -1.74 -15.64
CA ASN A 83 22.85 -2.24 -15.24
C ASN A 83 22.81 -2.94 -13.87
N LEU A 84 22.04 -2.40 -12.93
CA LEU A 84 21.83 -3.02 -11.63
C LEU A 84 21.09 -4.36 -11.74
N ALA A 85 19.99 -4.40 -12.49
CA ALA A 85 19.18 -5.60 -12.70
C ALA A 85 19.93 -6.69 -13.51
N ALA A 86 20.87 -6.30 -14.38
CA ALA A 86 21.74 -7.24 -15.09
C ALA A 86 22.79 -7.89 -14.16
N LYS A 87 23.16 -7.23 -13.05
CA LYS A 87 24.17 -7.72 -12.09
C LYS A 87 23.57 -8.61 -11.01
N SER A 88 22.35 -8.33 -10.52
CA SER A 88 21.68 -9.09 -9.46
C SER A 88 20.41 -9.80 -9.92
N LEU A 89 20.40 -11.13 -9.78
CA LEU A 89 19.20 -11.94 -9.96
C LEU A 89 18.16 -11.64 -8.88
N ARG A 90 18.59 -11.34 -7.64
CA ARG A 90 17.67 -11.00 -6.54
C ARG A 90 16.84 -9.76 -6.89
N ILE A 91 17.49 -8.70 -7.37
CA ILE A 91 16.82 -7.47 -7.80
C ILE A 91 15.92 -7.72 -9.01
N LYS A 92 16.33 -8.61 -9.93
CA LYS A 92 15.54 -8.96 -11.12
C LYS A 92 14.24 -9.71 -10.76
N PHE A 93 14.28 -10.60 -9.76
CA PHE A 93 13.14 -11.44 -9.37
C PHE A 93 12.28 -10.87 -8.23
N GLU A 94 12.79 -9.90 -7.47
CA GLU A 94 12.05 -9.18 -6.43
C GLU A 94 10.67 -8.66 -6.86
N PRO A 95 10.48 -8.01 -8.03
CA PRO A 95 9.15 -7.58 -8.47
C PRO A 95 8.18 -8.74 -8.75
N LEU A 96 8.68 -9.96 -8.99
CA LEU A 96 7.83 -11.16 -9.10
C LEU A 96 7.41 -11.66 -7.73
N ILE A 97 8.28 -11.57 -6.72
CA ILE A 97 7.98 -11.98 -5.35
C ILE A 97 7.00 -11.00 -4.69
N GLU A 98 7.15 -9.68 -4.91
CA GLU A 98 6.15 -8.70 -4.44
C GLU A 98 4.75 -8.99 -5.00
N LYS A 99 4.64 -9.49 -6.24
CA LYS A 99 3.37 -9.94 -6.83
C LYS A 99 2.80 -11.21 -6.17
N THR A 100 3.62 -12.05 -5.54
CA THR A 100 3.13 -13.27 -4.86
C THR A 100 2.47 -13.01 -3.51
N LYS A 101 2.79 -11.92 -2.79
CA LYS A 101 2.08 -11.58 -1.55
C LYS A 101 0.59 -11.30 -1.83
N SER A 102 0.29 -10.51 -2.85
CA SER A 102 -1.09 -10.36 -3.35
C SER A 102 -1.69 -11.69 -3.84
N GLY A 103 -0.85 -12.60 -4.33
CA GLY A 103 -1.24 -13.94 -4.76
C GLY A 103 -1.65 -14.88 -3.61
N ALA A 104 -1.07 -14.75 -2.42
CA ALA A 104 -1.42 -15.58 -1.27
C ALA A 104 -2.78 -15.21 -0.67
N GLU A 105 -3.04 -13.92 -0.46
CA GLU A 105 -4.36 -13.41 -0.04
C GLU A 105 -5.43 -13.72 -1.09
N TYR A 106 -5.06 -13.63 -2.37
CA TYR A 106 -5.90 -14.09 -3.47
C TYR A 106 -6.22 -15.59 -3.34
N LEU A 107 -5.22 -16.46 -3.13
CA LEU A 107 -5.43 -17.90 -3.01
C LEU A 107 -6.37 -18.26 -1.85
N ILE A 108 -6.21 -17.64 -0.68
CA ILE A 108 -7.09 -17.87 0.49
C ILE A 108 -8.54 -17.47 0.17
N ARG A 109 -8.75 -16.30 -0.45
CA ARG A 109 -10.09 -15.84 -0.82
C ARG A 109 -10.71 -16.73 -1.89
N VAL A 110 -9.89 -17.14 -2.86
CA VAL A 110 -10.30 -18.04 -3.93
C VAL A 110 -10.77 -19.35 -3.32
N THR A 111 -9.91 -20.05 -2.58
CA THR A 111 -10.25 -21.35 -1.99
C THR A 111 -11.51 -21.28 -1.11
N PHE A 112 -11.62 -20.27 -0.24
CA PHE A 112 -12.81 -20.07 0.59
C PHE A 112 -14.06 -19.82 -0.24
N GLY A 113 -14.01 -18.90 -1.22
CA GLY A 113 -15.16 -18.58 -2.07
C GLY A 113 -15.64 -19.77 -2.88
N THR A 114 -14.73 -20.55 -3.48
CA THR A 114 -15.09 -21.80 -4.18
C THR A 114 -15.66 -22.83 -3.22
N ALA A 115 -15.08 -22.99 -2.03
CA ALA A 115 -15.58 -23.95 -1.05
C ALA A 115 -16.99 -23.57 -0.56
N LEU A 116 -17.25 -22.28 -0.37
CA LEU A 116 -18.57 -21.76 0.01
C LEU A 116 -19.59 -22.07 -1.08
N ILE A 117 -19.31 -21.74 -2.34
CA ILE A 117 -20.22 -22.01 -3.46
C ILE A 117 -20.43 -23.53 -3.62
N ALA A 118 -19.36 -24.32 -3.59
CA ALA A 118 -19.45 -25.77 -3.68
C ALA A 118 -20.30 -26.36 -2.55
N SER A 119 -20.15 -25.84 -1.32
CA SER A 119 -20.96 -26.28 -0.17
C SER A 119 -22.45 -26.05 -0.41
N ILE A 120 -22.85 -24.87 -0.89
CA ILE A 120 -24.24 -24.54 -1.18
C ILE A 120 -24.76 -25.48 -2.28
N VAL A 121 -24.05 -25.61 -3.39
CA VAL A 121 -24.49 -26.45 -4.52
C VAL A 121 -24.65 -27.91 -4.07
N ILE A 122 -23.67 -28.48 -3.37
CA ILE A 122 -23.72 -29.88 -2.92
C ILE A 122 -24.87 -30.10 -1.94
N VAL A 123 -25.03 -29.24 -0.93
CA VAL A 123 -26.08 -29.38 0.09
C VAL A 123 -27.46 -29.36 -0.56
N TYR A 124 -27.77 -28.34 -1.37
CA TYR A 124 -29.11 -28.21 -1.93
C TYR A 124 -29.41 -29.21 -3.06
N THR A 125 -28.43 -29.57 -3.88
CA THR A 125 -28.63 -30.64 -4.88
C THR A 125 -28.91 -31.98 -4.21
N THR A 126 -28.23 -32.28 -3.09
CA THR A 126 -28.46 -33.52 -2.33
C THR A 126 -29.84 -33.53 -1.68
N ILE A 127 -30.25 -32.41 -1.04
CA ILE A 127 -31.60 -32.28 -0.47
C ILE A 127 -32.67 -32.50 -1.54
N ILE A 128 -32.53 -31.87 -2.71
CA ILE A 128 -33.48 -32.04 -3.83
C ILE A 128 -33.50 -33.50 -4.28
N ALA A 129 -32.32 -34.11 -4.49
CA ALA A 129 -32.21 -35.51 -4.92
C ALA A 129 -32.94 -36.46 -3.96
N ILE A 130 -32.72 -36.31 -2.64
CA ILE A 130 -33.40 -37.10 -1.60
C ILE A 130 -34.92 -36.92 -1.71
N LEU A 131 -35.40 -35.67 -1.76
CA LEU A 131 -36.83 -35.36 -1.84
C LEU A 131 -37.50 -35.92 -3.11
N THR A 132 -36.84 -35.84 -4.28
CA THR A 132 -37.36 -36.46 -5.50
C THR A 132 -37.30 -37.98 -5.47
N SER A 133 -36.28 -38.57 -4.84
CA SER A 133 -36.16 -40.04 -4.74
C SER A 133 -37.18 -40.67 -3.79
N SER A 134 -37.72 -39.91 -2.83
CA SER A 134 -38.83 -40.35 -1.98
C SER A 134 -40.21 -40.30 -2.64
N SER A 135 -40.29 -40.01 -3.94
CA SER A 135 -41.53 -39.94 -4.71
C SER A 135 -41.51 -40.94 -5.86
N GLU A 136 -41.68 -42.21 -5.52
CA GLU A 136 -42.01 -43.29 -6.46
C GLU A 136 -43.40 -43.85 -6.10
N GLU A 137 -44.45 -43.29 -6.72
CA GLU A 137 -45.65 -44.02 -7.13
C GLU A 137 -46.48 -43.22 -8.17
N ASP A 138 -46.38 -43.70 -9.40
CA ASP A 138 -47.32 -43.74 -10.52
C ASP A 138 -48.05 -42.51 -11.15
N ASN A 139 -47.73 -42.37 -12.45
CA ASN A 139 -48.56 -42.08 -13.63
C ASN A 139 -48.81 -40.63 -14.10
N ARG A 140 -48.19 -40.39 -15.29
CA ARG A 140 -48.77 -39.79 -16.51
C ARG A 140 -49.46 -38.43 -16.37
N GLY A 141 -48.72 -37.37 -16.70
CA GLY A 141 -49.35 -36.08 -16.94
C GLY A 141 -48.37 -34.96 -17.22
N ARG A 142 -48.06 -34.77 -18.50
CA ARG A 142 -47.32 -33.63 -19.05
C ARG A 142 -47.89 -32.29 -18.54
N ARG A 143 -47.13 -31.55 -17.74
CA ARG A 143 -47.13 -30.08 -17.71
C ARG A 143 -45.84 -29.63 -17.03
N GLY A 144 -44.87 -29.22 -17.84
CA GLY A 144 -43.74 -28.44 -17.37
C GLY A 144 -44.27 -27.15 -16.77
N ARG A 145 -44.46 -27.13 -15.45
CA ARG A 145 -44.46 -25.89 -14.68
C ARG A 145 -43.01 -25.47 -14.62
N SER A 146 -42.66 -24.45 -15.40
CA SER A 146 -41.51 -23.61 -15.09
C SER A 146 -41.60 -23.27 -13.61
N PHE A 147 -40.64 -23.77 -12.86
CA PHE A 147 -40.43 -23.37 -11.48
C PHE A 147 -40.03 -21.91 -11.55
N ASP A 148 -41.01 -21.02 -11.45
CA ASP A 148 -40.78 -19.60 -11.18
C ASP A 148 -40.33 -19.50 -9.72
N SER A 149 -39.06 -19.85 -9.52
CA SER A 149 -38.33 -19.52 -8.30
C SER A 149 -38.25 -18.00 -8.27
N GLY A 150 -39.19 -17.38 -7.56
CA GLY A 150 -39.13 -15.96 -7.18
C GLY A 150 -37.84 -15.58 -6.43
N PHE A 151 -36.96 -16.54 -6.14
CA PHE A 151 -35.55 -16.30 -5.89
C PHE A 151 -34.77 -16.20 -7.21
N SER A 152 -34.90 -15.06 -7.89
CA SER A 152 -33.91 -14.66 -8.89
C SER A 152 -32.68 -14.14 -8.15
N PHE A 153 -31.81 -15.06 -7.73
CA PHE A 153 -30.44 -14.70 -7.42
C PHE A 153 -29.85 -14.13 -8.72
N TYR A 154 -29.71 -12.81 -8.80
CA TYR A 154 -28.90 -12.14 -9.81
C TYR A 154 -27.42 -12.52 -9.57
N LEU A 155 -27.07 -13.77 -9.82
CA LEU A 155 -25.70 -14.26 -9.95
C LEU A 155 -25.39 -14.18 -11.43
N ASN A 156 -24.91 -13.03 -11.88
CA ASN A 156 -24.37 -12.95 -13.22
C ASN A 156 -23.09 -13.80 -13.25
N PRO A 157 -22.89 -14.74 -14.20
CA PRO A 157 -21.62 -15.46 -14.35
C PRO A 157 -20.41 -14.52 -14.48
N ALA A 158 -20.64 -13.30 -14.97
CA ALA A 158 -19.64 -12.23 -15.01
C ALA A 158 -19.20 -11.75 -13.60
N ASP A 159 -20.03 -11.89 -12.57
CA ASP A 159 -19.68 -11.55 -11.18
C ASP A 159 -18.63 -12.51 -10.59
N LEU A 160 -18.55 -13.72 -11.14
CA LEU A 160 -17.52 -14.70 -10.77
C LEU A 160 -16.15 -14.27 -11.29
N PHE A 161 -16.04 -13.46 -12.34
CA PHE A 161 -14.74 -12.97 -12.84
C PHE A 161 -14.07 -11.97 -11.88
N TRP A 162 -14.84 -11.28 -11.03
CA TRP A 162 -14.28 -10.40 -10.00
C TRP A 162 -13.64 -11.18 -8.83
N TYR A 163 -14.12 -12.39 -8.58
CA TYR A 163 -13.55 -13.32 -7.61
C TYR A 163 -12.14 -13.79 -8.00
N TRP A 164 -11.80 -13.80 -9.30
CA TRP A 164 -10.47 -14.17 -9.81
C TRP A 164 -9.50 -12.97 -9.94
N ASP A 165 -9.81 -11.79 -9.39
CA ASP A 165 -8.91 -10.63 -9.48
C ASP A 165 -7.80 -10.65 -8.40
N PRO A 166 -6.52 -10.86 -8.77
CA PRO A 166 -5.41 -10.82 -7.80
C PRO A 166 -5.19 -9.41 -7.21
N TYR A 167 -5.78 -8.36 -7.78
CA TYR A 167 -5.63 -6.97 -7.34
C TYR A 167 -6.88 -6.41 -6.64
N TYR A 168 -7.76 -7.27 -6.11
CA TYR A 168 -9.00 -6.87 -5.44
C TYR A 168 -8.85 -5.66 -4.50
N TYR A 169 -7.93 -5.69 -3.52
CA TYR A 169 -7.78 -4.61 -2.54
C TYR A 169 -7.36 -3.27 -3.18
N ARG A 170 -6.50 -3.32 -4.19
CA ARG A 170 -6.04 -2.12 -4.90
C ARG A 170 -7.17 -1.48 -5.70
N ARG A 171 -8.01 -2.29 -6.35
CA ARG A 171 -9.17 -1.82 -7.10
C ARG A 171 -10.30 -1.34 -6.17
N ARG A 172 -10.47 -2.00 -5.01
CA ARG A 172 -11.42 -1.65 -3.94
C ARG A 172 -11.18 -0.24 -3.39
N ARG A 173 -9.93 0.21 -3.30
CA ARG A 173 -9.58 1.57 -2.85
C ARG A 173 -10.12 2.66 -3.78
N VAL A 174 -10.23 2.38 -5.07
CA VAL A 174 -10.59 3.37 -6.11
C VAL A 174 -12.10 3.44 -6.33
N ARG A 175 -12.84 2.34 -6.10
CA ARG A 175 -14.26 2.25 -6.45
C ARG A 175 -15.16 2.60 -5.26
N LYS A 176 -16.00 3.62 -5.42
CA LYS A 176 -16.93 4.13 -4.39
C LYS A 176 -18.39 3.68 -4.58
N ASN A 177 -18.76 3.16 -5.76
CA ASN A 177 -20.15 2.86 -6.10
C ASN A 177 -20.39 1.35 -6.31
N GLY A 178 -21.47 0.87 -5.67
CA GLY A 178 -22.20 -0.40 -5.91
C GLY A 178 -21.37 -1.67 -5.77
N MET A 179 -21.71 -2.53 -4.81
CA MET A 179 -21.13 -3.88 -4.73
C MET A 179 -22.06 -4.91 -5.34
N ASN A 180 -21.47 -5.89 -6.01
CA ASN A 180 -22.23 -7.09 -6.36
C ASN A 180 -22.35 -8.00 -5.12
N PHE A 181 -23.36 -8.86 -5.08
CA PHE A 181 -23.65 -9.71 -3.91
C PHE A 181 -22.42 -10.52 -3.43
N ILE A 182 -21.67 -11.11 -4.37
CA ILE A 182 -20.44 -11.85 -4.09
C ILE A 182 -19.35 -10.96 -3.50
N GLU A 183 -19.21 -9.74 -4.01
CA GLU A 183 -18.28 -8.74 -3.49
C GLU A 183 -18.66 -8.28 -2.07
N SER A 184 -19.95 -8.25 -1.75
CA SER A 184 -20.45 -8.03 -0.38
C SER A 184 -20.14 -9.19 0.56
N VAL A 185 -20.25 -10.45 0.10
CA VAL A 185 -19.81 -11.63 0.88
C VAL A 185 -18.31 -11.55 1.18
N PHE A 186 -17.48 -11.23 0.17
CA PHE A 186 -16.04 -11.12 0.36
C PHE A 186 -15.64 -9.95 1.27
N SER A 187 -16.24 -8.78 1.08
CA SER A 187 -16.03 -7.64 1.98
C SER A 187 -16.45 -7.98 3.41
N PHE A 188 -17.53 -8.72 3.61
CA PHE A 188 -17.97 -9.15 4.94
C PHE A 188 -17.00 -10.13 5.61
N VAL A 189 -16.42 -11.07 4.87
CA VAL A 189 -15.55 -12.13 5.44
C VAL A 189 -14.10 -11.69 5.58
N PHE A 190 -13.56 -10.99 4.57
CA PHE A 190 -12.13 -10.66 4.48
C PHE A 190 -11.84 -9.17 4.60
N GLY A 191 -12.87 -8.34 4.65
CA GLY A 191 -12.76 -6.90 4.65
C GLY A 191 -12.29 -6.29 3.33
N ASP A 192 -12.11 -4.98 3.35
CA ASP A 192 -11.71 -4.18 2.18
C ASP A 192 -10.23 -3.74 2.19
N GLY A 193 -9.46 -4.28 3.13
CA GLY A 193 -8.05 -4.00 3.34
C GLY A 193 -7.80 -2.70 4.10
N ASP A 194 -6.55 -2.50 4.54
CA ASP A 194 -6.13 -1.30 5.25
C ASP A 194 -6.10 -0.08 4.29
N PRO A 195 -6.91 0.98 4.54
CA PRO A 195 -6.90 2.19 3.73
C PRO A 195 -5.64 3.05 3.95
N ASN A 196 -4.89 2.79 5.02
CA ASN A 196 -3.69 3.50 5.46
C ASN A 196 -2.41 2.67 5.22
N GLU A 197 -2.46 1.66 4.35
CA GLU A 197 -1.24 0.92 3.98
C GLU A 197 -0.18 1.87 3.41
N GLY A 198 1.01 1.89 4.04
CA GLY A 198 2.11 2.77 3.65
C GLY A 198 2.00 4.21 4.14
N ILE A 199 1.03 4.52 5.00
CA ILE A 199 0.77 5.88 5.52
C ILE A 199 2.02 6.49 6.17
N GLU A 200 2.74 5.73 6.98
CA GLU A 200 4.00 6.16 7.60
C GLU A 200 5.04 6.58 6.55
N GLU A 201 5.17 5.83 5.46
CA GLU A 201 6.13 6.21 4.42
C GLU A 201 5.77 7.53 3.76
N GLU A 202 4.48 7.76 3.52
CA GLU A 202 3.96 9.02 2.99
C GLU A 202 4.17 10.17 3.99
N ARG A 203 3.91 9.93 5.28
CA ARG A 203 4.17 10.88 6.38
C ARG A 203 5.61 11.38 6.35
N TRP A 204 6.57 10.47 6.35
CA TRP A 204 8.00 10.82 6.34
C TRP A 204 8.45 11.50 5.04
N LYS A 205 7.86 11.15 3.90
CA LYS A 205 8.09 11.84 2.62
C LYS A 205 7.55 13.27 2.65
N LEU A 206 6.40 13.50 3.28
CA LEU A 206 5.81 14.83 3.43
C LEU A 206 6.65 15.71 4.35
N ILE A 207 7.02 15.21 5.53
CA ILE A 207 7.88 15.93 6.49
C ILE A 207 9.21 16.31 5.84
N GLY A 208 9.91 15.35 5.21
CA GLY A 208 11.19 15.61 4.57
C GLY A 208 11.11 16.64 3.46
N GLN A 209 10.06 16.58 2.63
CA GLN A 209 9.83 17.56 1.56
C GLN A 209 9.42 18.93 2.09
N TYR A 210 8.63 18.99 3.16
CA TYR A 210 8.25 20.23 3.83
C TYR A 210 9.51 20.96 4.30
N ILE A 211 10.34 20.28 5.08
CA ILE A 211 11.61 20.81 5.59
C ILE A 211 12.51 21.29 4.45
N ALA A 212 12.71 20.47 3.41
CA ALA A 212 13.55 20.85 2.27
C ALA A 212 12.99 22.08 1.52
N SER A 213 11.66 22.19 1.39
CA SER A 213 11.03 23.31 0.70
C SER A 213 11.10 24.64 1.46
N ASN A 214 11.19 24.58 2.79
CA ASN A 214 11.44 25.72 3.68
C ASN A 214 12.94 26.02 3.85
N GLY A 215 13.80 25.49 2.98
CA GLY A 215 15.24 25.74 3.06
C GLY A 215 15.91 25.08 4.26
N GLY A 216 15.33 23.99 4.77
CA GLY A 216 15.89 23.19 5.86
C GLY A 216 15.84 23.85 7.23
N VAL A 217 14.97 24.84 7.46
CA VAL A 217 14.71 25.41 8.79
C VAL A 217 13.20 25.47 9.00
N VAL A 218 12.72 24.96 10.13
CA VAL A 218 11.29 24.88 10.48
C VAL A 218 11.09 25.03 11.99
N THR A 219 9.89 25.39 12.41
CA THR A 219 9.49 25.35 13.83
C THR A 219 8.80 24.02 14.16
N ALA A 220 8.61 23.71 15.46
CA ALA A 220 7.91 22.49 15.85
C ALA A 220 6.42 22.56 15.44
N GLU A 221 5.80 23.74 15.56
CA GLU A 221 4.40 23.99 15.23
C GLU A 221 4.10 23.81 13.74
N GLU A 222 5.06 24.15 12.87
CA GLU A 222 4.95 23.92 11.43
C GLU A 222 4.86 22.44 11.07
N LEU A 223 5.51 21.57 11.85
CA LEU A 223 5.55 20.12 11.64
C LEU A 223 4.49 19.36 12.43
N ALA A 224 3.92 19.96 13.48
CA ALA A 224 2.87 19.35 14.29
C ALA A 224 1.71 18.74 13.48
N PRO A 225 1.22 19.33 12.35
CA PRO A 225 0.17 18.73 11.53
C PRO A 225 0.51 17.37 10.87
N TYR A 226 1.78 16.96 10.88
CA TYR A 226 2.27 15.71 10.29
C TYR A 226 2.75 14.70 11.33
N LEU A 227 2.70 15.04 12.62
CA LEU A 227 3.24 14.25 13.72
C LEU A 227 2.12 13.82 14.66
N ASP A 228 2.33 12.69 15.33
CA ASP A 228 1.41 12.19 16.34
C ASP A 228 1.66 12.95 17.64
N VAL A 229 0.91 14.04 17.84
CA VAL A 229 0.99 14.85 19.07
C VAL A 229 -0.03 14.29 20.07
N GLU A 230 0.41 13.41 20.97
CA GLU A 230 -0.49 12.67 21.87
C GLU A 230 -1.25 13.57 22.86
N ASN A 231 -0.81 14.81 23.12
CA ASN A 231 -1.57 15.82 23.88
C ASN A 231 -1.04 17.24 23.59
N ALA A 232 -1.50 17.89 22.52
CA ALA A 232 -1.12 19.28 22.22
C ALA A 232 -1.52 20.27 23.34
N ASP A 233 -2.51 19.92 24.17
CA ASP A 233 -3.08 20.80 25.18
C ASP A 233 -2.35 20.78 26.54
N LYS A 234 -1.35 19.91 26.76
CA LYS A 234 -0.82 19.64 28.12
C LYS A 234 0.66 19.94 28.35
N THR A 235 1.40 20.36 27.33
CA THR A 235 2.84 20.51 27.49
C THR A 235 3.41 21.49 26.45
N ASP A 236 4.11 22.53 26.91
CA ASP A 236 5.08 23.33 26.14
C ASP A 236 6.32 22.50 25.74
N ASP A 237 6.13 21.19 25.49
CA ASP A 237 7.21 20.26 25.22
C ASP A 237 7.21 19.90 23.74
N ASP A 238 8.20 20.42 23.02
CA ASP A 238 8.46 20.10 21.62
C ASP A 238 9.06 18.69 21.43
N SER A 239 8.95 17.78 22.42
CA SER A 239 9.49 16.42 22.34
C SER A 239 8.97 15.60 21.15
N TYR A 240 7.80 15.94 20.61
CA TYR A 240 7.24 15.31 19.40
C TYR A 240 8.12 15.52 18.15
N ILE A 241 9.03 16.50 18.13
CA ILE A 241 9.95 16.74 17.01
C ILE A 241 11.17 15.81 17.00
N LEU A 242 11.53 15.22 18.14
CA LEU A 242 12.77 14.44 18.31
C LEU A 242 12.95 13.31 17.27
N PRO A 243 11.89 12.55 16.89
CA PRO A 243 12.01 11.55 15.84
C PRO A 243 12.40 12.15 14.47
N VAL A 244 11.96 13.38 14.17
CA VAL A 244 12.30 14.10 12.93
C VAL A 244 13.78 14.49 12.96
N LEU A 245 14.25 15.04 14.08
CA LEU A 245 15.66 15.39 14.28
C LEU A 245 16.56 14.16 14.09
N LEU A 246 16.19 13.03 14.70
CA LEU A 246 16.96 11.79 14.57
C LEU A 246 16.96 11.24 13.14
N ARG A 247 15.87 11.40 12.39
CA ARG A 247 15.74 10.85 11.04
C ARG A 247 16.49 11.67 9.99
N PHE A 248 16.39 13.00 10.10
CA PHE A 248 16.91 13.96 9.13
C PHE A 248 18.12 14.75 9.65
N ASP A 249 18.74 14.31 10.75
CA ASP A 249 19.92 14.93 11.36
C ASP A 249 19.71 16.43 11.62
N GLY A 250 18.60 16.72 12.28
CA GLY A 250 18.20 18.08 12.66
C GLY A 250 18.82 18.50 13.99
N GLN A 251 19.06 19.80 14.14
CA GLN A 251 19.64 20.41 15.33
C GLN A 251 18.76 21.59 15.79
N PRO A 252 18.48 21.73 17.09
CA PRO A 252 17.81 22.91 17.62
C PRO A 252 18.80 24.09 17.67
N GLU A 253 18.36 25.23 17.17
CA GLU A 253 19.02 26.53 17.25
C GLU A 253 18.04 27.53 17.89
N VAL A 254 18.53 28.50 18.65
CA VAL A 254 17.68 29.53 19.27
C VAL A 254 17.85 30.83 18.52
N ASP A 255 16.75 31.48 18.14
CA ASP A 255 16.79 32.79 17.48
C ASP A 255 17.07 33.93 18.49
N GLU A 256 17.21 35.16 17.97
CA GLU A 256 17.46 36.35 18.80
C GLU A 256 16.30 36.68 19.75
N GLN A 257 15.11 36.16 19.46
CA GLN A 257 13.87 36.36 20.20
C GLN A 257 13.64 35.28 21.27
N GLY A 258 14.47 34.25 21.30
CA GLY A 258 14.38 33.12 22.24
C GLY A 258 13.49 31.96 21.78
N ASN A 259 13.04 31.95 20.52
CA ASN A 259 12.30 30.84 19.95
C ASN A 259 13.25 29.74 19.47
N ILE A 260 12.78 28.48 19.53
CA ILE A 260 13.55 27.33 19.05
C ILE A 260 13.22 27.11 17.56
N LEU A 261 14.25 27.17 16.72
CA LEU A 261 14.22 26.79 15.32
C LEU A 261 14.95 25.46 15.12
N TYR A 262 14.39 24.58 14.31
CA TYR A 262 15.02 23.31 13.99
C TYR A 262 15.65 23.38 12.61
N ARG A 263 16.98 23.27 12.59
CA ARG A 263 17.77 23.34 11.36
C ARG A 263 18.19 21.96 10.91
N PHE A 264 18.09 21.71 9.61
CA PHE A 264 18.39 20.46 8.93
C PHE A 264 19.42 20.68 7.83
N PRO A 265 20.72 20.85 8.15
CA PRO A 265 21.75 21.24 7.19
C PRO A 265 21.83 20.32 5.97
N SER A 266 21.67 19.02 6.19
CA SER A 266 21.71 18.00 5.13
C SER A 266 20.61 18.18 4.10
N LEU A 267 19.44 18.71 4.49
CA LEU A 267 18.28 18.93 3.61
C LEU A 267 18.34 20.28 2.88
N GLN A 268 19.31 21.15 3.23
CA GLN A 268 19.58 22.41 2.52
C GLN A 268 20.39 22.19 1.23
N ARG A 269 21.15 21.08 1.19
CA ARG A 269 22.05 20.73 0.08
C ARG A 269 21.26 20.05 -1.03
N THR A 270 21.09 20.70 -2.17
CA THR A 270 20.34 20.17 -3.33
C THR A 270 21.23 20.10 -4.57
N GLY A 271 21.15 19.00 -5.33
CA GLY A 271 21.96 18.78 -6.53
C GLY A 271 21.53 19.54 -7.79
N GLY A 272 20.41 20.27 -7.72
CA GLY A 272 19.85 21.13 -8.78
C GLY A 272 19.93 22.63 -8.45
N ARG A 273 19.70 23.50 -9.44
CA ARG A 273 19.66 24.97 -9.26
C ARG A 273 18.73 25.33 -8.10
N LYS A 274 19.18 26.20 -7.19
CA LYS A 274 18.48 26.72 -5.98
C LYS A 274 17.14 27.45 -6.20
N GLU A 275 16.53 27.36 -7.37
CA GLU A 275 15.21 27.95 -7.68
C GLU A 275 14.03 27.29 -6.90
N TYR A 276 14.32 26.41 -5.95
CA TYR A 276 13.39 25.45 -5.33
C TYR A 276 12.94 25.81 -3.91
N VAL A 277 13.31 26.98 -3.37
CA VAL A 277 12.91 27.39 -2.02
C VAL A 277 11.57 28.16 -2.07
N GLY A 278 10.57 27.68 -1.35
CA GLY A 278 9.27 28.34 -1.12
C GLY A 278 8.20 28.22 -2.23
N ARG A 279 8.54 28.33 -3.52
CA ARG A 279 7.50 28.50 -4.57
C ARG A 279 6.75 27.20 -4.92
N LYS A 280 7.38 26.03 -4.79
CA LYS A 280 6.85 24.74 -5.25
C LYS A 280 6.07 23.97 -4.19
N TRP A 281 6.26 24.26 -2.90
CA TRP A 281 5.47 23.63 -1.83
C TRP A 281 4.00 24.00 -1.96
N ASN A 282 3.69 25.28 -2.17
CA ASN A 282 2.32 25.74 -2.38
C ASN A 282 1.67 25.15 -3.64
N GLU A 283 2.45 24.80 -4.66
CA GLU A 283 1.97 24.16 -5.89
C GLU A 283 1.77 22.64 -5.71
N PHE A 284 2.61 22.00 -4.88
CA PHE A 284 2.53 20.58 -4.52
C PHE A 284 1.41 20.30 -3.49
N VAL A 285 1.24 21.19 -2.51
CA VAL A 285 0.22 21.14 -1.45
C VAL A 285 -1.06 21.86 -1.85
N GLY A 286 -1.08 22.59 -2.97
CA GLY A 286 -2.30 23.20 -3.52
C GLY A 286 -3.45 22.22 -3.80
N GLY A 287 -3.20 20.91 -3.71
CA GLY A 287 -4.23 19.85 -3.67
C GLY A 287 -4.13 18.85 -2.51
N VAL A 288 -3.20 19.01 -1.55
CA VAL A 288 -3.03 18.12 -0.39
C VAL A 288 -3.52 18.88 0.85
N ASP A 289 -4.44 18.28 1.61
CA ASP A 289 -4.89 18.86 2.87
C ASP A 289 -3.68 19.28 3.72
N LYS A 290 -3.71 20.48 4.32
CA LYS A 290 -2.65 21.01 5.20
C LYS A 290 -2.32 20.12 6.42
N PHE A 291 -3.10 19.07 6.62
CA PHE A 291 -3.02 18.15 7.75
C PHE A 291 -2.85 16.74 7.22
N PHE A 292 -1.94 15.98 7.84
CA PHE A 292 -1.85 14.56 7.61
C PHE A 292 -3.05 13.87 8.27
N LYS A 293 -3.89 13.22 7.47
CA LYS A 293 -5.12 12.57 7.97
C LYS A 293 -5.12 11.09 7.65
N GLU A 294 -5.21 10.29 8.71
CA GLU A 294 -5.51 8.89 8.58
C GLU A 294 -6.97 8.68 8.16
N LYS A 295 -7.20 7.69 7.30
CA LYS A 295 -8.56 7.30 6.94
C LYS A 295 -9.07 6.35 7.99
N LYS A 296 -10.33 6.52 8.40
CA LYS A 296 -11.00 5.56 9.27
C LYS A 296 -10.95 4.16 8.64
N TRP A 297 -10.47 3.18 9.39
CA TRP A 297 -10.45 1.79 8.94
C TRP A 297 -11.78 1.11 9.26
N ASP A 298 -12.67 1.12 8.29
CA ASP A 298 -13.84 0.26 8.31
C ASP A 298 -13.46 -1.12 7.76
N PHE A 299 -13.70 -2.18 8.55
CA PHE A 299 -13.39 -3.55 8.12
C PHE A 299 -14.08 -3.88 6.80
N SER A 300 -15.36 -3.55 6.66
CA SER A 300 -16.18 -3.78 5.47
C SER A 300 -17.04 -2.56 5.15
N LYS A 301 -17.12 -2.20 3.87
CA LYS A 301 -17.89 -1.05 3.36
C LYS A 301 -19.33 -1.42 2.98
N ILE A 302 -19.82 -2.61 3.36
CA ILE A 302 -21.15 -3.08 2.98
C ILE A 302 -22.26 -2.27 3.64
N SER A 303 -23.33 -2.03 2.89
CA SER A 303 -24.58 -1.48 3.40
C SER A 303 -25.28 -2.44 4.36
N ASN A 304 -26.22 -1.91 5.17
CA ASN A 304 -26.99 -2.73 6.11
C ASN A 304 -27.82 -3.81 5.41
N ALA A 305 -28.36 -3.51 4.22
CA ALA A 305 -29.12 -4.46 3.42
C ALA A 305 -28.21 -5.60 2.92
N GLU A 306 -27.02 -5.28 2.40
CA GLU A 306 -26.04 -6.28 1.98
C GLU A 306 -25.58 -7.14 3.15
N ARG A 307 -25.32 -6.53 4.32
CA ARG A 307 -24.98 -7.28 5.54
C ARG A 307 -26.07 -8.26 5.94
N ALA A 308 -27.33 -7.85 5.90
CA ALA A 308 -28.46 -8.72 6.20
C ALA A 308 -28.59 -9.87 5.18
N MET A 309 -28.38 -9.60 3.89
CA MET A 309 -28.40 -10.64 2.85
C MET A 309 -27.25 -11.65 3.02
N VAL A 310 -26.03 -11.19 3.31
CA VAL A 310 -24.87 -12.09 3.55
C VAL A 310 -25.09 -12.93 4.81
N ALA A 311 -25.58 -12.33 5.90
CA ALA A 311 -25.94 -13.05 7.12
C ALA A 311 -27.06 -14.08 6.86
N GLY A 312 -28.08 -13.70 6.09
CA GLY A 312 -29.16 -14.59 5.66
C GLY A 312 -28.66 -15.77 4.83
N LEU A 313 -27.74 -15.55 3.89
CA LEU A 313 -27.11 -16.63 3.11
C LEU A 313 -26.34 -17.60 4.03
N GLY A 314 -25.56 -17.07 4.97
CA GLY A 314 -24.81 -17.88 5.93
C GLY A 314 -25.73 -18.75 6.79
N ALA A 315 -26.81 -18.15 7.33
CA ALA A 315 -27.81 -18.85 8.12
C ALA A 315 -28.57 -19.92 7.29
N PHE A 316 -28.91 -19.59 6.04
CA PHE A 316 -29.57 -20.50 5.12
C PHE A 316 -28.69 -21.71 4.81
N ASN A 317 -27.42 -21.49 4.45
CA ASN A 317 -26.47 -22.58 4.18
C ASN A 317 -26.29 -23.49 5.41
N LEU A 318 -26.11 -22.90 6.60
CA LEU A 318 -26.00 -23.67 7.85
C LEU A 318 -27.26 -24.50 8.13
N PHE A 319 -28.44 -23.91 7.94
CA PHE A 319 -29.71 -24.61 8.09
C PHE A 319 -29.84 -25.78 7.11
N GLY A 320 -29.45 -25.58 5.85
CA GLY A 320 -29.42 -26.64 4.83
C GLY A 320 -28.53 -27.82 5.26
N VAL A 321 -27.34 -27.54 5.79
CA VAL A 321 -26.43 -28.58 6.31
C VAL A 321 -27.06 -29.36 7.46
N ILE A 322 -27.73 -28.69 8.40
CA ILE A 322 -28.40 -29.35 9.54
C ILE A 322 -29.53 -30.26 9.04
N VAL A 323 -30.39 -29.76 8.15
CA VAL A 323 -31.51 -30.54 7.57
C VAL A 323 -30.99 -31.75 6.82
N LEU A 324 -29.98 -31.57 5.97
CA LEU A 324 -29.34 -32.67 5.26
C LEU A 324 -28.76 -33.71 6.24
N GLY A 325 -28.11 -33.26 7.32
CA GLY A 325 -27.61 -34.14 8.37
C GLY A 325 -28.70 -34.92 9.11
N THR A 326 -29.92 -34.38 9.22
CA THR A 326 -31.08 -35.12 9.76
C THR A 326 -31.68 -36.10 8.75
N MET A 327 -31.61 -35.81 7.44
CA MET A 327 -32.12 -36.68 6.38
C MET A 327 -31.19 -37.87 6.07
N LEU A 328 -29.90 -37.75 6.38
CA LEU A 328 -28.89 -38.79 6.16
C LEU A 328 -28.69 -39.73 7.37
N LYS A 329 -29.39 -39.48 8.47
CA LYS A 329 -29.42 -40.37 9.65
C LYS A 329 -30.52 -41.40 9.51
#